data_AF-Q6ZXU1-F1
#
_entry.id   AF-Q6ZXU1-F1
#
_cell.length_a   1.000
_cell.length_b   1.000
_cell.length_c   1.000
_cell.angle_alpha   90.00
_cell.angle_beta   90.00
_cell.angle_gamma   90.00
#
_symmetry.space_group_name_H-M   'P 1'
#
loop_
_entity.id
_entity.type
_entity.pdbx_description
1 polymer ?
#
loop_
_entity_poly.entity_id
_entity_poly.type
_entity_poly.pdbx_seq_one_letter_code
_entity_poly.pdbx_strand_id
1 'polypeptide(L)'
;ACWSCKSTDVPRMMNKIGAGDFYKTPWKDMGQEIINPIGCQDCRDPITMNLRITRPALVEAFQRQNKDITQSTHQEMRTLVCAQCLVEYYFKGKDEKYLTFPWDKGFSVDDAEKYYDEYEFTDWVHSISKTPMLKAQHPDYELFRMGIHFERGVSCADCHMP
;
A
#
# COMPACT_ATOMS: atom_id res chain seq x y z
N ALA A 1 -7.36 1.77 -9.47
CA ALA A 1 -6.19 1.55 -8.57
C ALA A 1 -5.13 2.69 -8.53
N CYS A 2 -4.72 3.30 -9.66
CA CYS A 2 -3.61 4.29 -9.64
C CYS A 2 -3.80 5.50 -8.72
N TRP A 3 -5.05 5.87 -8.41
CA TRP A 3 -5.37 6.97 -7.49
C TRP A 3 -5.15 6.65 -6.01
N SER A 4 -5.08 5.37 -5.63
CA SER A 4 -5.17 4.91 -4.23
C SER A 4 -4.19 5.60 -3.27
N CYS A 5 -3.01 5.97 -3.75
CA CYS A 5 -1.93 6.54 -2.93
C CYS A 5 -1.66 8.01 -3.28
N LYS A 6 -2.69 8.78 -3.71
CA LYS A 6 -2.51 10.14 -4.25
C LYS A 6 -3.43 11.19 -3.67
N SER A 7 -4.48 10.81 -2.94
CA SER A 7 -5.55 11.74 -2.60
C SER A 7 -6.32 11.34 -1.35
N THR A 8 -6.70 12.37 -0.59
CA THR A 8 -7.63 12.28 0.54
C THR A 8 -9.08 11.97 0.13
N ASP A 9 -9.41 12.01 -1.18
CA ASP A 9 -10.71 11.60 -1.72
C ASP A 9 -10.84 10.08 -1.88
N VAL A 10 -9.73 9.34 -1.89
CA VAL A 10 -9.73 7.87 -2.01
C VAL A 10 -10.59 7.19 -0.94
N PRO A 11 -10.42 7.45 0.37
CA PRO A 11 -11.25 6.79 1.38
C PRO A 11 -12.72 7.21 1.28
N ARG A 12 -13.01 8.46 0.90
CA ARG A 12 -14.37 8.93 0.61
C ARG A 12 -15.00 8.11 -0.52
N MET A 13 -14.27 7.91 -1.61
CA MET A 13 -14.76 7.15 -2.76
C MET A 13 -14.87 5.66 -2.45
N MET A 14 -13.88 5.05 -1.80
CA MET A 14 -13.97 3.65 -1.37
C MET A 14 -15.16 3.40 -0.43
N ASN A 15 -15.52 4.35 0.45
CA ASN A 15 -16.71 4.24 1.27
C ASN A 15 -18.02 4.37 0.46
N LYS A 16 -18.01 5.18 -0.61
CA LYS A 16 -19.18 5.41 -1.47
C LYS A 16 -19.50 4.24 -2.39
N ILE A 17 -18.47 3.66 -3.02
CA ILE A 17 -18.64 2.62 -4.06
C ILE A 17 -18.08 1.25 -3.68
N GLY A 18 -17.39 1.13 -2.54
CA GLY A 18 -16.67 -0.08 -2.16
C GLY A 18 -15.25 -0.14 -2.75
N ALA A 19 -14.33 -0.79 -2.02
CA ALA A 19 -12.93 -0.87 -2.42
C ALA A 19 -12.73 -1.66 -3.73
N GLY A 20 -13.44 -2.77 -3.91
CA GLY A 20 -13.36 -3.59 -5.13
C GLY A 20 -13.74 -2.80 -6.38
N ASP A 21 -14.86 -2.08 -6.35
CA ASP A 21 -15.31 -1.27 -7.48
C ASP A 21 -14.42 -0.04 -7.68
N PHE A 22 -13.89 0.55 -6.61
CA PHE A 22 -12.88 1.60 -6.71
C PHE A 22 -11.63 1.12 -7.48
N TYR A 23 -11.13 -0.09 -7.21
CA TYR A 23 -9.95 -0.60 -7.91
C TYR A 23 -10.21 -0.86 -9.39
N LYS A 24 -11.38 -1.42 -9.70
CA LYS A 24 -11.87 -1.71 -11.06
C LYS A 24 -12.13 -0.46 -11.90
N THR A 25 -12.52 0.63 -11.26
CA THR A 25 -12.89 1.87 -11.97
C THR A 25 -11.69 2.40 -12.77
N PRO A 26 -11.84 2.65 -14.10
CA PRO A 26 -10.78 3.21 -14.91
C PRO A 26 -10.29 4.55 -14.35
N TRP A 27 -8.97 4.78 -14.39
CA TRP A 27 -8.34 5.97 -13.82
C TRP A 27 -9.00 7.29 -14.28
N LYS A 28 -9.32 7.39 -15.58
CA LYS A 28 -9.92 8.58 -16.18
C LYS A 28 -11.32 8.92 -15.62
N ASP A 29 -12.06 7.92 -15.15
CA ASP A 29 -13.46 8.10 -14.72
C ASP A 29 -13.55 8.68 -13.30
N MET A 30 -12.46 8.65 -12.54
CA MET A 30 -12.39 9.25 -11.20
C MET A 30 -11.82 10.66 -11.17
N GLY A 31 -11.41 11.23 -12.32
CA GLY A 31 -10.69 12.52 -12.35
C GLY A 31 -11.47 13.71 -11.77
N GLN A 32 -12.80 13.67 -11.82
CA GLN A 32 -13.66 14.71 -11.23
C GLN A 32 -13.95 14.48 -9.73
N GLU A 33 -13.73 13.27 -9.24
CA GLU A 33 -13.95 12.90 -7.84
C GLU A 33 -12.67 12.99 -7.00
N ILE A 34 -11.51 12.83 -7.63
CA ILE A 34 -10.20 12.76 -6.97
C ILE A 34 -9.42 14.03 -7.31
N ILE A 35 -9.69 15.09 -6.57
CA ILE A 35 -9.19 16.45 -6.85
C ILE A 35 -8.35 17.01 -5.71
N ASN A 36 -8.46 16.45 -4.51
CA ASN A 36 -7.68 16.88 -3.36
C ASN A 36 -6.41 16.02 -3.25
N PRO A 37 -5.22 16.59 -3.05
CA PRO A 37 -4.00 15.81 -2.84
C PRO A 37 -4.04 15.04 -1.52
N ILE A 38 -2.98 14.30 -1.21
CA ILE A 38 -2.79 13.64 0.09
C ILE A 38 -3.01 14.66 1.22
N GLY A 39 -3.82 14.28 2.21
CA GLY A 39 -4.26 15.19 3.26
C GLY A 39 -4.70 14.49 4.54
N CYS A 40 -5.39 15.25 5.40
CA CYS A 40 -5.71 14.82 6.76
C CYS A 40 -6.44 13.46 6.82
N GLN A 41 -7.44 13.24 5.94
CA GLN A 41 -8.28 12.03 6.04
C GLN A 41 -7.55 10.75 5.66
N ASP A 42 -6.39 10.82 5.01
CA ASP A 42 -5.60 9.63 4.67
C ASP A 42 -5.02 8.96 5.91
N CYS A 43 -4.71 9.74 6.95
CA CYS A 43 -3.98 9.27 8.13
C CYS A 43 -4.70 9.55 9.45
N ARG A 44 -5.66 10.49 9.49
CA ARG A 44 -6.33 10.95 10.72
C ARG A 44 -7.82 10.61 10.69
N ASP A 45 -8.33 10.19 11.84
CA ASP A 45 -9.76 10.16 12.11
C ASP A 45 -10.33 11.59 12.26
N PRO A 46 -11.41 11.98 11.55
CA PRO A 46 -11.95 13.36 11.59
C PRO A 46 -12.51 13.78 12.95
N ILE A 47 -12.86 12.83 13.82
CA ILE A 47 -13.54 13.14 15.09
C ILE A 47 -12.51 13.16 16.22
N THR A 48 -11.67 12.13 16.28
CA THR A 48 -10.71 11.92 17.37
C THR A 48 -9.31 12.43 17.06
N MET A 49 -8.99 12.69 15.78
CA MET A 49 -7.65 13.04 15.27
C MET A 49 -6.58 11.96 15.50
N ASN A 50 -6.98 10.77 15.95
CA ASN A 50 -6.11 9.62 16.08
C ASN A 50 -5.60 9.15 14.72
N LEU A 51 -4.42 8.54 14.72
CA LEU A 51 -3.90 7.86 13.53
C LEU A 51 -4.82 6.69 13.18
N ARG A 52 -5.13 6.53 11.90
CA ARG A 52 -5.92 5.42 11.37
C ARG A 52 -5.37 4.93 10.04
N ILE A 53 -5.64 3.67 9.73
CA ILE A 53 -5.42 3.11 8.41
C ILE A 53 -6.72 3.21 7.62
N THR A 54 -6.63 3.80 6.44
CA THR A 54 -7.76 4.01 5.52
C THR A 54 -7.63 3.21 4.23
N ARG A 55 -6.47 2.60 3.97
CA ARG A 55 -6.21 1.78 2.78
C ARG A 55 -6.40 0.29 3.10
N PRO A 56 -7.42 -0.37 2.51
CA PRO A 56 -7.70 -1.78 2.81
C PRO A 56 -6.53 -2.71 2.51
N ALA A 57 -5.75 -2.43 1.45
CA ALA A 57 -4.63 -3.28 1.05
C ALA A 57 -3.58 -3.50 2.15
N LEU A 58 -3.34 -2.48 3.00
CA LEU A 58 -2.43 -2.62 4.15
C LEU A 58 -3.01 -3.55 5.22
N VAL A 59 -4.29 -3.38 5.55
CA VAL A 59 -5.01 -4.22 6.51
C VAL A 59 -5.02 -5.67 6.02
N GLU A 60 -5.37 -5.88 4.76
CA GLU A 60 -5.44 -7.20 4.13
C GLU A 60 -4.06 -7.87 4.06
N ALA A 61 -2.99 -7.11 3.80
CA ALA A 61 -1.62 -7.65 3.81
C ALA A 61 -1.20 -8.15 5.20
N PHE A 62 -1.61 -7.45 6.27
CA PHE A 62 -1.42 -7.92 7.64
C PHE A 62 -2.27 -9.16 7.95
N GLN A 63 -3.52 -9.18 7.50
CA GLN A 63 -4.42 -10.34 7.66
C GLN A 63 -3.88 -11.60 6.98
N ARG A 64 -3.31 -11.48 5.76
CA ARG A 64 -2.66 -12.61 5.07
C ARG A 64 -1.43 -13.14 5.81
N GLN A 65 -0.84 -12.34 6.69
CA GLN A 65 0.23 -12.74 7.62
C GLN A 65 -0.30 -13.21 8.99
N ASN A 66 -1.62 -13.38 9.15
CA ASN A 66 -2.28 -13.67 10.43
C ASN A 66 -1.99 -12.64 11.53
N LYS A 67 -1.82 -11.36 11.15
CA LYS A 67 -1.58 -10.24 12.07
C LYS A 67 -2.78 -9.30 12.07
N ASP A 68 -3.14 -8.84 13.27
CA ASP A 68 -4.15 -7.80 13.45
C ASP A 68 -3.46 -6.44 13.56
N ILE A 69 -3.58 -5.63 12.50
CA ILE A 69 -2.99 -4.27 12.46
C ILE A 69 -3.57 -3.33 13.52
N THR A 70 -4.76 -3.62 14.07
CA THR A 70 -5.37 -2.78 15.11
C THR A 70 -4.67 -2.90 16.46
N GLN A 71 -3.83 -3.92 16.65
CA GLN A 71 -3.02 -4.12 17.85
C GLN A 71 -1.69 -3.35 17.81
N SER A 72 -1.40 -2.63 16.73
CA SER A 72 -0.18 -1.82 16.62
C SER A 72 -0.14 -0.72 17.67
N THR A 73 1.03 -0.56 18.28
CA THR A 73 1.34 0.52 19.23
C THR A 73 1.29 1.88 18.53
N HIS A 74 1.19 2.96 19.33
CA HIS A 74 1.26 4.31 18.78
C HIS A 74 2.56 4.56 18.00
N GLN A 75 3.69 4.01 18.46
CA GLN A 75 4.99 4.15 17.79
C GLN A 75 5.02 3.42 16.46
N GLU A 76 4.44 2.22 16.35
CA GLU A 76 4.32 1.53 15.06
C GLU A 76 3.38 2.26 14.12
N MET A 77 2.27 2.80 14.62
CA MET A 77 1.31 3.57 13.83
C MET A 77 1.93 4.81 13.17
N ARG A 78 2.94 5.43 13.80
CA ARG A 78 3.73 6.54 13.23
C ARG A 78 4.54 6.17 11.98
N THR A 79 4.70 4.87 11.70
CA THR A 79 5.27 4.33 10.47
C THR A 79 4.18 3.74 9.57
N LEU A 80 3.19 3.04 10.13
CA LEU A 80 2.16 2.34 9.35
C LEU A 80 1.25 3.29 8.55
N VAL A 81 1.02 4.51 9.02
CA VAL A 81 0.27 5.50 8.22
C VAL A 81 1.00 5.88 6.93
N CYS A 82 2.34 5.81 6.91
CA CYS A 82 3.16 5.99 5.71
C CYS A 82 3.11 4.72 4.83
N ALA A 83 3.15 3.54 5.45
CA ALA A 83 3.09 2.23 4.80
C ALA A 83 1.74 1.93 4.11
N GLN A 84 0.76 2.83 4.20
CA GLN A 84 -0.43 2.78 3.35
C GLN A 84 -0.10 3.03 1.86
N CYS A 85 1.02 3.69 1.59
CA CYS A 85 1.39 4.18 0.26
C CYS A 85 2.85 3.91 -0.10
N LEU A 86 3.78 4.05 0.84
CA LEU A 86 5.22 3.93 0.63
C LEU A 86 5.70 2.47 0.78
N VAL A 87 5.24 1.65 -0.16
CA VAL A 87 5.40 0.19 -0.17
C VAL A 87 5.50 -0.33 -1.60
N GLU A 88 6.03 -1.53 -1.74
CA GLU A 88 5.90 -2.36 -2.93
C GLU A 88 4.45 -2.80 -3.12
N TYR A 89 3.96 -2.75 -4.37
CA TYR A 89 2.61 -3.18 -4.70
C TYR A 89 2.48 -3.62 -6.15
N TYR A 90 1.49 -4.46 -6.40
CA TYR A 90 1.05 -4.81 -7.75
C TYR A 90 -0.47 -4.79 -7.87
N PHE A 91 -0.99 -4.96 -9.10
CA PHE A 91 -2.41 -5.04 -9.38
C PHE A 91 -2.83 -6.48 -9.67
N LYS A 92 -3.46 -7.12 -8.68
CA LYS A 92 -3.93 -8.49 -8.74
C LYS A 92 -5.19 -8.61 -9.61
N GLY A 93 -5.24 -9.66 -10.43
CA GLY A 93 -6.36 -9.91 -11.34
C GLY A 93 -6.22 -9.17 -12.68
N LYS A 94 -6.84 -9.72 -13.72
CA LYS A 94 -6.82 -9.12 -15.07
C LYS A 94 -7.78 -7.95 -15.16
N ASP A 95 -8.98 -8.10 -14.60
CA ASP A 95 -10.05 -7.11 -14.67
C ASP A 95 -10.18 -6.34 -13.35
N GLU A 96 -9.96 -7.00 -12.22
CA GLU A 96 -10.08 -6.41 -10.88
C GLU A 96 -9.05 -5.32 -10.64
N LYS A 97 -7.82 -5.54 -11.13
CA LYS A 97 -6.64 -4.70 -10.86
C LYS A 97 -6.54 -4.30 -9.37
N TYR A 98 -6.80 -5.25 -8.49
CA TYR A 98 -6.90 -5.04 -7.06
C TYR A 98 -5.51 -4.76 -6.47
N LEU A 99 -5.33 -3.59 -5.88
CA LEU A 99 -4.05 -3.17 -5.31
C LEU A 99 -3.66 -4.08 -4.16
N THR A 100 -2.51 -4.73 -4.27
CA THR A 100 -2.07 -5.79 -3.36
C THR A 100 -0.59 -5.63 -3.02
N PHE A 101 -0.22 -5.81 -1.74
CA PHE A 101 1.18 -5.86 -1.30
C PHE A 101 1.67 -7.32 -1.27
N PRO A 102 2.81 -7.65 -1.92
CA PRO A 102 3.30 -9.03 -2.07
C PRO A 102 4.01 -9.55 -0.80
N TRP A 103 3.39 -9.40 0.37
CA TRP A 103 4.04 -9.63 1.66
C TRP A 103 3.75 -11.01 2.27
N ASP A 104 3.06 -11.88 1.55
CA ASP A 104 2.59 -13.18 2.05
C ASP A 104 3.76 -14.10 2.45
N LYS A 105 4.95 -13.90 1.86
CA LYS A 105 6.17 -14.65 2.20
C LYS A 105 7.16 -13.90 3.09
N GLY A 106 6.99 -12.60 3.28
CA GLY A 106 7.93 -11.74 4.00
C GLY A 106 8.08 -10.37 3.35
N PHE A 107 9.09 -9.62 3.79
CA PHE A 107 9.36 -8.24 3.33
C PHE A 107 10.68 -8.11 2.55
N SER A 108 11.48 -9.17 2.45
CA SER A 108 12.73 -9.11 1.70
C SER A 108 12.48 -9.18 0.19
N VAL A 109 13.47 -8.76 -0.61
CA VAL A 109 13.41 -8.92 -2.07
C VAL A 109 13.26 -10.39 -2.48
N ASP A 110 13.95 -11.30 -1.78
CA ASP A 110 13.88 -12.74 -2.03
C ASP A 110 12.48 -13.31 -1.73
N ASP A 111 11.80 -12.78 -0.70
CA ASP A 111 10.44 -13.21 -0.36
C ASP A 111 9.43 -12.71 -1.40
N ALA A 112 9.58 -11.45 -1.85
CA ALA A 112 8.75 -10.89 -2.90
C ALA A 112 8.95 -11.61 -4.24
N GLU A 113 10.20 -11.93 -4.61
CA GLU A 113 10.52 -12.73 -5.81
C GLU A 113 9.84 -14.10 -5.75
N LYS A 114 10.03 -14.85 -4.64
CA LYS A 114 9.37 -16.14 -4.43
C LYS A 114 7.84 -16.05 -4.47
N TYR A 115 7.27 -14.92 -4.02
CA TYR A 115 5.83 -14.70 -4.05
C TYR A 115 5.34 -14.54 -5.48
N TYR A 116 5.99 -13.68 -6.26
CA TYR A 116 5.61 -13.42 -7.64
C TYR A 116 5.84 -14.62 -8.55
N ASP A 117 6.91 -15.39 -8.33
CA ASP A 117 7.19 -16.63 -9.06
C ASP A 117 6.13 -17.69 -8.81
N GLU A 118 5.72 -17.92 -7.55
CA GLU A 118 4.66 -18.89 -7.22
C GLU A 118 3.30 -18.46 -7.79
N TYR A 119 3.04 -17.16 -7.84
CA TYR A 119 1.82 -16.62 -8.42
C TYR A 119 1.87 -16.50 -9.95
N GLU A 120 3.00 -16.84 -10.59
CA GLU A 120 3.28 -16.68 -12.02
C GLU A 120 2.92 -15.27 -12.52
N PHE A 121 3.29 -14.25 -11.74
CA PHE A 121 2.93 -12.87 -12.02
C PHE A 121 3.87 -12.20 -13.03
N THR A 122 3.33 -11.28 -13.80
CA THR A 122 4.09 -10.45 -14.74
C THR A 122 3.41 -9.10 -14.87
N ASP A 123 4.14 -8.01 -14.60
CA ASP A 123 3.64 -6.66 -14.81
C ASP A 123 3.63 -6.31 -16.31
N TRP A 124 4.73 -6.60 -17.02
CA TRP A 124 4.81 -6.44 -18.47
C TRP A 124 5.80 -7.43 -19.10
N VAL A 125 5.59 -7.74 -20.37
CA VAL A 125 6.58 -8.47 -21.18
C VAL A 125 7.52 -7.44 -21.80
N HIS A 126 8.81 -7.56 -21.51
CA HIS A 126 9.82 -6.66 -22.04
C HIS A 126 9.83 -6.69 -23.58
N SER A 127 9.67 -5.53 -24.23
CA SER A 127 9.44 -5.44 -25.68
C SER A 127 10.62 -5.90 -26.53
N ILE A 128 11.83 -5.91 -25.97
CA ILE A 128 13.06 -6.31 -26.67
C ILE A 128 13.38 -7.78 -26.39
N SER A 129 13.68 -8.12 -25.13
CA SER A 129 14.12 -9.47 -24.73
C SER A 129 13.00 -10.49 -24.61
N LYS A 130 11.74 -10.06 -24.60
CA LYS A 130 10.53 -10.89 -24.39
C LYS A 130 10.45 -11.54 -22.99
N THR A 131 11.28 -11.07 -22.06
CA THR A 131 11.27 -11.52 -20.66
C THR A 131 9.99 -11.04 -19.95
N PRO A 132 9.29 -11.90 -19.18
CA PRO A 132 8.26 -11.46 -18.23
C PRO A 132 8.91 -10.68 -17.08
N MET A 133 8.54 -9.41 -16.92
CA MET A 133 9.17 -8.50 -15.95
C MET A 133 8.26 -8.24 -14.75
N LEU A 134 8.93 -8.07 -13.61
CA LEU A 134 8.36 -7.49 -12.38
C LEU A 134 8.79 -6.02 -12.26
N LYS A 135 7.89 -5.16 -11.79
CA LYS A 135 8.19 -3.76 -11.49
C LYS A 135 8.22 -3.61 -9.99
N ALA A 136 9.33 -3.10 -9.45
CA ALA A 136 9.33 -2.61 -8.07
C ALA A 136 8.81 -1.16 -8.00
N GLN A 137 8.05 -0.81 -6.98
CA GLN A 137 7.57 0.53 -6.67
C GLN A 137 7.94 0.86 -5.23
N HIS A 138 8.74 1.92 -5.05
CA HIS A 138 9.03 2.59 -3.76
C HIS A 138 8.83 1.71 -2.50
N PRO A 139 9.65 0.65 -2.32
CA PRO A 139 9.53 -0.30 -1.20
C PRO A 139 10.10 0.30 0.10
N ASP A 140 9.69 1.52 0.44
CA ASP A 140 10.31 2.29 1.52
C ASP A 140 10.07 1.63 2.88
N TYR A 141 8.85 1.16 3.17
CA TYR A 141 8.55 0.47 4.42
C TYR A 141 9.34 -0.84 4.54
N GLU A 142 9.41 -1.62 3.48
CA GLU A 142 10.10 -2.90 3.42
C GLU A 142 11.60 -2.73 3.64
N LEU A 143 12.22 -1.80 2.91
CA LEU A 143 13.63 -1.48 3.07
C LEU A 143 13.93 -0.86 4.44
N PHE A 144 13.07 0.06 4.92
CA PHE A 144 13.21 0.67 6.24
C PHE A 144 13.21 -0.37 7.36
N ARG A 145 12.34 -1.38 7.27
CA ARG A 145 12.25 -2.49 8.24
C ARG A 145 13.52 -3.32 8.39
N MET A 146 14.37 -3.33 7.36
CA MET A 146 15.66 -4.03 7.38
C MET A 146 16.80 -3.14 7.88
N GLY A 147 16.53 -1.87 8.19
CA GLY A 147 17.52 -0.91 8.66
C GLY A 147 17.62 -0.81 10.17
N ILE A 148 18.80 -0.41 10.66
CA ILE A 148 19.07 -0.24 12.10
C ILE A 148 18.13 0.73 12.79
N HIS A 149 17.61 1.76 12.10
CA HIS A 149 16.66 2.70 12.70
C HIS A 149 15.36 2.01 13.11
N PHE A 150 14.81 1.14 12.25
CA PHE A 150 13.62 0.36 12.56
C PHE A 150 13.89 -0.64 13.69
N GLU A 151 15.05 -1.32 13.67
CA GLU A 151 15.46 -2.23 14.75
C GLU A 151 15.57 -1.53 16.11
N ARG A 152 15.90 -0.23 16.11
CA ARG A 152 15.96 0.61 17.31
C ARG A 152 14.63 1.28 17.67
N GLY A 153 13.54 0.94 16.98
CA GLY A 153 12.20 1.46 17.26
C GLY A 153 11.95 2.90 16.78
N VAL A 154 12.84 3.45 15.94
CA VAL A 154 12.62 4.75 15.30
C VAL A 154 11.51 4.59 14.25
N SER A 155 10.63 5.58 14.16
CA SER A 155 9.51 5.62 13.21
C SER A 155 9.78 6.57 12.05
N CYS A 156 9.02 6.44 10.96
CA CYS A 156 9.07 7.40 9.84
C CYS A 156 8.88 8.84 10.34
N ALA A 157 7.91 9.04 11.23
CA ALA A 157 7.56 10.34 11.75
C ALA A 157 8.67 10.97 12.61
N ASP A 158 9.56 10.18 13.25
CA ASP A 158 10.65 10.74 14.05
C ASP A 158 11.65 11.56 13.19
N CYS A 159 11.79 11.22 11.91
CA CYS A 159 12.70 11.92 10.99
C CYS A 159 11.96 12.88 10.05
N HIS A 160 10.78 12.48 9.56
CA HIS A 160 10.08 13.22 8.51
C HIS A 160 8.96 14.14 9.04
N MET A 161 8.56 13.98 10.32
CA MET A 161 7.52 14.78 10.97
C MET A 161 7.90 15.09 12.43
N PRO A 162 9.01 15.81 12.66
CA PRO A 162 9.50 16.12 14.01
C PRO A 162 8.57 17.06 14.79
#